data_AF-A0A2T7PFY4-F1
#
_entry.id   AF-A0A2T7PFY4-F1
#
_cell.length_a   1.000
_cell.length_b   1.000
_cell.length_c   1.000
_cell.angle_alpha   90.00
_cell.angle_beta   90.00
_cell.angle_gamma   90.00
#
_symmetry.space_group_name_H-M   'P 1'
#
loop_
_entity.id
_entity.type
_entity.pdbx_description
1 polymer ?
#
loop_
_entity_poly.entity_id
_entity_poly.type
_entity_poly.pdbx_seq_one_letter_code
_entity_poly.pdbx_strand_id
1 'polypeptide(L)'
;MMKIIVFLFLFIDTSSAAYKRWLPDTNFENPHNWNVGRAPCGNDRVLIPDDSPVVYMQMNTTLQELILPTNGEIILGNNVQLAFTQAPLDSAGCPEVGGDVEFTAIHPQQWVDPNNWCTTQTEYGDDCLPSMLLETEQVPCVNDDVVFQRYHTYYINLGSDLKLTVKTLKLMGKSFTTSTFAQFQNSSDGQKIFSVKSPSAAGTTITITRQGCNNNGRCPCRSENDQIISEICAVQARRCSRAACSLPIKPVGACCDMCDYLTLLPPAGAVLNGKTGQGFNFDAFKNLLQQNFFNNNTDVQTAVSLTSPGNVQIVLQSETGSKSTKLAHIIKADIDADLKTGGHKYALNDINYVDSGTETADKMTDGQEGIPKLTIAAIIIGVLLLMTFVTIALLVWKCGRSRILQGIHLRRHLHLNLGRKREPPSGAATPPHTVGSLDPGFANPLYDSSPFEKNVPSEMELRSPKEEQPTFDAGDSASGFNNPLYGAGSFFADPAAIPETSIDVEASEAQNNA
;
A
#
# COMPACT_ATOMS: atom_id res chain seq x y z
N MET A 1 1.66 56.35 31.47
CA MET A 1 1.57 54.92 31.90
C MET A 1 0.90 54.15 30.77
N MET A 2 1.69 53.47 29.94
CA MET A 2 1.19 52.70 28.80
C MET A 2 1.13 51.23 29.23
N LYS A 3 -0.08 50.68 29.35
CA LYS A 3 -0.30 49.28 29.70
C LYS A 3 -0.07 48.43 28.45
N ILE A 4 1.04 47.69 28.42
CA ILE A 4 1.31 46.66 27.42
C ILE A 4 0.41 45.47 27.75
N ILE A 5 -0.58 45.21 26.89
CA ILE A 5 -1.39 43.99 26.94
C ILE A 5 -0.63 42.96 26.09
N VAL A 6 0.01 42.00 26.75
CA VAL A 6 0.63 40.84 26.11
C VAL A 6 -0.49 39.85 25.78
N PHE A 7 -0.88 39.77 24.52
CA PHE A 7 -1.74 38.70 24.01
C PHE A 7 -0.90 37.43 23.87
N LEU A 8 -1.02 36.53 24.85
CA LEU A 8 -0.45 35.20 24.79
C LEU A 8 -1.31 34.35 23.84
N PHE A 9 -0.99 34.37 22.55
CA PHE A 9 -1.50 33.37 21.62
C PHE A 9 -0.86 32.02 21.97
N LEU A 10 -1.59 31.19 22.70
CA LEU A 10 -1.35 29.75 22.77
C LEU A 10 -1.56 29.20 21.35
N PHE A 11 -0.50 29.16 20.55
CA PHE A 11 -0.44 28.28 19.40
C PHE A 11 -0.47 26.86 19.96
N ILE A 12 -1.67 26.28 20.00
CA ILE A 12 -1.81 24.83 20.09
C ILE A 12 -1.27 24.34 18.75
N ASP A 13 0.02 23.99 18.72
CA ASP A 13 0.60 23.24 17.61
C ASP A 13 -0.21 21.95 17.51
N THR A 14 -1.16 21.92 16.57
CA THR A 14 -1.87 20.70 16.21
C THR A 14 -0.87 19.79 15.54
N SER A 15 -0.22 18.96 16.37
CA SER A 15 0.54 17.80 15.89
C SER A 15 -0.35 17.05 14.89
N SER A 16 0.00 17.16 13.60
CA SER A 16 -0.72 16.49 12.53
C SER A 16 -0.45 14.99 12.65
N ALA A 17 -1.27 14.33 13.48
CA ALA A 17 -1.49 12.90 13.38
C ALA A 17 -2.13 12.62 12.02
N ALA A 18 -1.61 11.61 11.33
CA ALA A 18 -2.16 11.18 10.06
C ALA A 18 -3.32 10.22 10.33
N TYR A 19 -4.44 10.39 9.61
CA TYR A 19 -5.51 9.41 9.64
C TYR A 19 -5.11 8.26 8.72
N LYS A 20 -5.10 7.05 9.27
CA LYS A 20 -4.82 5.81 8.55
C LYS A 20 -6.12 5.07 8.34
N ARG A 21 -6.59 5.10 7.09
CA ARG A 21 -7.87 4.53 6.72
C ARG A 21 -7.67 3.16 6.08
N TRP A 22 -8.42 2.20 6.59
CA TRP A 22 -8.47 0.85 6.03
C TRP A 22 -9.22 0.85 4.71
N LEU A 23 -8.66 0.22 3.68
CA LEU A 23 -9.21 0.19 2.32
C LEU A 23 -10.08 -1.04 2.04
N PRO A 24 -9.68 -2.28 2.36
CA PRO A 24 -10.45 -3.45 1.96
C PRO A 24 -11.75 -3.57 2.76
N ASP A 25 -12.89 -3.63 2.09
CA ASP A 25 -14.20 -3.88 2.71
C ASP A 25 -14.77 -5.25 2.31
N THR A 26 -15.91 -5.60 2.91
CA THR A 26 -16.72 -6.76 2.54
C THR A 26 -18.12 -6.32 2.10
N ASN A 27 -18.22 -5.13 1.49
CA ASN A 27 -19.49 -4.58 1.05
C ASN A 27 -20.00 -5.28 -0.21
N PHE A 28 -21.32 -5.38 -0.30
CA PHE A 28 -22.05 -6.02 -1.38
C PHE A 28 -21.93 -5.22 -2.69
N GLU A 29 -21.92 -3.89 -2.62
CA GLU A 29 -21.83 -3.03 -3.80
C GLU A 29 -20.41 -2.88 -4.38
N ASN A 30 -19.37 -3.37 -3.68
CA ASN A 30 -17.99 -3.24 -4.14
C ASN A 30 -17.68 -4.30 -5.22
N PRO A 31 -17.37 -3.91 -6.47
CA PRO A 31 -17.08 -4.83 -7.56
C PRO A 31 -15.92 -5.82 -7.31
N HIS A 32 -14.96 -5.45 -6.46
CA HIS A 32 -13.79 -6.27 -6.16
C HIS A 32 -14.12 -7.48 -5.28
N ASN A 33 -15.28 -7.46 -4.61
CA ASN A 33 -15.74 -8.54 -3.75
C ASN A 33 -16.51 -9.63 -4.50
N TRP A 34 -16.53 -9.56 -5.84
CA TRP A 34 -17.27 -10.48 -6.71
C TRP A 34 -16.39 -11.06 -7.81
N ASN A 35 -16.63 -12.33 -8.14
CA ASN A 35 -15.89 -13.05 -9.19
C ASN A 35 -16.02 -12.42 -10.59
N VAL A 36 -17.13 -11.74 -10.86
CA VAL A 36 -17.43 -11.08 -12.15
C VAL A 36 -16.93 -9.64 -12.25
N GLY A 37 -16.35 -9.07 -11.18
CA GLY A 37 -15.83 -7.69 -11.20
C GLY A 37 -16.91 -6.60 -11.32
N ARG A 38 -18.14 -6.89 -10.88
CA ARG A 38 -19.27 -5.95 -10.76
C ARG A 38 -20.17 -6.35 -9.60
N ALA A 39 -20.92 -5.39 -9.04
CA ALA A 39 -21.96 -5.70 -8.07
C ALA A 39 -23.09 -6.55 -8.71
N PRO A 40 -23.71 -7.47 -7.95
CA PRO A 40 -24.83 -8.27 -8.45
C PRO A 40 -26.08 -7.43 -8.70
N CYS A 41 -26.79 -7.74 -9.79
CA CYS A 41 -28.00 -7.03 -10.16
C CYS A 41 -28.88 -7.79 -11.18
N GLY A 42 -30.14 -7.36 -11.28
CA GLY A 42 -31.10 -7.85 -12.25
C GLY A 42 -31.41 -9.34 -12.07
N ASN A 43 -31.03 -10.15 -13.06
CA ASN A 43 -31.29 -11.59 -13.10
C ASN A 43 -30.19 -12.43 -12.43
N ASP A 44 -29.25 -11.81 -11.73
CA ASP A 44 -28.17 -12.58 -11.11
C ASP A 44 -28.69 -13.50 -10.00
N ARG A 45 -28.06 -14.67 -9.95
CA ARG A 45 -28.13 -15.60 -8.83
C ARG A 45 -26.89 -15.38 -7.98
N VAL A 46 -27.09 -14.89 -6.76
CA VAL A 46 -26.00 -14.49 -5.88
C VAL A 46 -25.65 -15.61 -4.92
N LEU A 47 -24.37 -15.96 -4.85
CA LEU A 47 -23.84 -16.99 -3.97
C LEU A 47 -22.90 -16.36 -2.95
N ILE A 48 -23.25 -16.47 -1.67
CA ILE A 48 -22.39 -16.07 -0.56
C ILE A 48 -21.92 -17.35 0.14
N PRO A 49 -20.64 -17.74 0.00
CA PRO A 49 -20.10 -18.98 0.57
C PRO A 49 -20.22 -19.06 2.10
N ASP A 50 -20.29 -20.28 2.65
CA ASP A 50 -20.42 -20.55 4.10
C ASP A 50 -19.29 -19.95 4.97
N ASP A 51 -18.11 -19.74 4.41
CA ASP A 51 -16.94 -19.15 5.07
C ASP A 51 -16.86 -17.62 4.92
N SER A 52 -17.94 -17.00 4.41
CA SER A 52 -18.00 -15.56 4.20
C SER A 52 -18.01 -14.79 5.52
N PRO A 53 -17.31 -13.64 5.59
CA PRO A 53 -17.41 -12.71 6.70
C PRO A 53 -18.77 -12.00 6.72
N VAL A 54 -18.94 -11.06 7.65
CA VAL A 54 -20.10 -10.14 7.62
C VAL A 54 -20.07 -9.33 6.32
N VAL A 55 -21.21 -9.26 5.64
CA VAL A 55 -21.38 -8.48 4.40
C VAL A 55 -22.29 -7.29 4.68
N TYR A 56 -21.87 -6.09 4.28
CA TYR A 56 -22.69 -4.88 4.37
C TYR A 56 -23.33 -4.58 3.01
N MET A 57 -24.62 -4.32 2.98
CA MET A 57 -25.35 -3.97 1.76
C MET A 57 -25.94 -2.58 1.88
N GLN A 58 -25.56 -1.68 0.96
CA GLN A 58 -26.12 -0.31 0.87
C GLN A 58 -26.49 0.03 -0.56
N MET A 59 -27.24 -0.85 -1.22
CA MET A 59 -27.73 -0.61 -2.57
C MET A 59 -29.17 -1.07 -2.73
N ASN A 60 -29.91 -0.39 -3.60
CA ASN A 60 -31.22 -0.84 -4.04
C ASN A 60 -31.02 -1.71 -5.28
N THR A 61 -31.44 -2.97 -5.21
CA THR A 61 -31.23 -3.93 -6.30
C THR A 61 -32.34 -4.95 -6.39
N THR A 62 -32.45 -5.55 -7.56
CA THR A 62 -33.29 -6.72 -7.80
C THR A 62 -32.37 -7.89 -8.14
N LEU A 63 -32.69 -9.08 -7.65
CA LEU A 63 -31.93 -10.32 -7.90
C LEU A 63 -32.90 -11.43 -8.32
N GLN A 64 -32.40 -12.47 -8.98
CA GLN A 64 -33.21 -13.67 -9.21
C GLN A 64 -33.26 -14.54 -7.95
N GLU A 65 -32.10 -14.73 -7.32
CA GLU A 65 -31.92 -15.58 -6.14
C GLU A 65 -30.73 -15.07 -5.31
N LEU A 66 -30.82 -15.21 -3.98
CA LEU A 66 -29.72 -14.95 -3.06
C LEU A 66 -29.54 -16.16 -2.14
N ILE A 67 -28.41 -16.85 -2.30
CA ILE A 67 -28.01 -18.00 -1.51
C ILE A 67 -27.12 -17.51 -0.39
N LEU A 68 -27.65 -17.62 0.83
CA LEU A 68 -27.00 -17.18 2.06
C LEU A 68 -26.13 -18.28 2.65
N PRO A 69 -25.06 -17.89 3.38
CA PRO A 69 -24.27 -18.84 4.16
C PRO A 69 -25.11 -19.41 5.30
N THR A 70 -24.84 -20.66 5.64
CA THR A 70 -25.42 -21.34 6.80
C THR A 70 -25.05 -20.62 8.10
N ASN A 71 -23.85 -20.06 8.17
CA ASN A 71 -23.34 -19.31 9.30
C ASN A 71 -22.68 -18.01 8.81
N GLY A 72 -23.49 -16.98 8.57
CA GLY A 72 -22.98 -15.66 8.22
C GLY A 72 -23.96 -14.56 8.60
N GLU A 73 -23.63 -13.34 8.21
CA GLU A 73 -24.44 -12.17 8.54
C GLU A 73 -24.39 -11.18 7.38
N ILE A 74 -25.58 -10.71 6.97
CA ILE A 74 -25.72 -9.60 6.04
C ILE A 74 -26.38 -8.45 6.77
N ILE A 75 -25.70 -7.32 6.80
CA ILE A 75 -26.21 -6.08 7.37
C ILE A 75 -26.83 -5.27 6.25
N LEU A 76 -28.14 -5.07 6.32
CA LEU A 76 -28.86 -4.17 5.43
C LEU A 76 -28.75 -2.76 5.99
N GLY A 77 -28.15 -1.87 5.21
CA GLY A 77 -28.05 -0.45 5.52
C GLY A 77 -29.39 0.27 5.48
N ASN A 78 -29.36 1.57 5.77
CA ASN A 78 -30.57 2.39 5.82
C ASN A 78 -31.21 2.51 4.43
N ASN A 79 -32.55 2.37 4.36
CA ASN A 79 -33.35 2.53 3.15
C ASN A 79 -32.97 1.59 1.99
N VAL A 80 -32.39 0.43 2.29
CA VAL A 80 -32.09 -0.61 1.31
C VAL A 80 -33.37 -1.28 0.83
N GLN A 81 -33.47 -1.46 -0.48
CA GLN A 81 -34.53 -2.21 -1.15
C GLN A 81 -33.91 -3.39 -1.90
N LEU A 82 -34.21 -4.59 -1.41
CA LEU A 82 -33.86 -5.84 -2.06
C LEU A 82 -35.14 -6.54 -2.50
N ALA A 83 -35.29 -6.79 -3.80
CA ALA A 83 -36.43 -7.53 -4.32
C ALA A 83 -35.97 -8.72 -5.17
N PHE A 84 -36.74 -9.81 -5.11
CA PHE A 84 -36.48 -10.99 -5.92
C PHE A 84 -37.47 -11.06 -7.08
N THR A 85 -36.97 -11.16 -8.31
CA THR A 85 -37.81 -11.14 -9.51
C THR A 85 -37.23 -12.02 -10.62
N GLN A 86 -38.13 -12.60 -11.41
CA GLN A 86 -37.79 -13.33 -12.65
C GLN A 86 -37.83 -12.40 -13.88
N ALA A 87 -38.28 -11.16 -13.70
CA ALA A 87 -38.38 -10.12 -14.72
C ALA A 87 -37.86 -8.80 -14.12
N PRO A 88 -36.53 -8.63 -14.01
CA PRO A 88 -35.94 -7.42 -13.46
C PRO A 88 -36.24 -6.24 -14.37
N LEU A 89 -36.31 -5.07 -13.75
CA LEU A 89 -36.29 -3.83 -14.50
C LEU A 89 -34.89 -3.69 -15.11
N ASP A 90 -34.82 -3.45 -16.42
CA ASP A 90 -33.56 -3.21 -17.13
C ASP A 90 -32.84 -2.03 -16.49
N SER A 91 -31.91 -2.32 -15.57
CA SER A 91 -31.04 -1.31 -14.98
C SER A 91 -29.79 -1.19 -15.84
N ALA A 92 -29.49 0.04 -16.25
CA ALA A 92 -28.30 0.36 -17.04
C ALA A 92 -27.04 -0.23 -16.38
N GLY A 93 -26.33 -1.11 -17.09
CA GLY A 93 -25.11 -1.76 -16.62
C GLY A 93 -25.27 -3.21 -16.14
N CYS A 94 -26.49 -3.74 -16.05
CA CYS A 94 -26.72 -5.16 -15.77
C CYS A 94 -26.77 -5.98 -17.05
N PRO A 95 -26.17 -7.18 -17.08
CA PRO A 95 -26.26 -8.07 -18.24
C PRO A 95 -27.71 -8.45 -18.54
N GLU A 96 -28.05 -8.56 -19.84
CA GLU A 96 -29.38 -9.01 -20.29
C GLU A 96 -29.70 -10.43 -19.80
N VAL A 97 -28.66 -11.28 -19.69
CA VAL A 97 -28.74 -12.62 -19.13
C VAL A 97 -27.98 -12.64 -17.81
N GLY A 98 -28.69 -12.90 -16.72
CA GLY A 98 -28.09 -13.07 -15.40
C GLY A 98 -27.18 -14.30 -15.31
N GLY A 99 -26.28 -14.29 -14.34
CA GLY A 99 -25.38 -15.41 -14.08
C GLY A 99 -25.23 -15.72 -12.60
N ASP A 100 -24.50 -16.81 -12.31
CA ASP A 100 -24.04 -17.11 -10.97
C ASP A 100 -22.92 -16.13 -10.59
N VAL A 101 -23.21 -15.26 -9.61
CA VAL A 101 -22.29 -14.24 -9.10
C VAL A 101 -21.89 -14.61 -7.68
N GLU A 102 -20.61 -14.91 -7.49
CA GLU A 102 -20.07 -15.47 -6.25
C GLU A 102 -19.25 -14.43 -5.50
N PHE A 103 -19.50 -14.32 -4.19
CA PHE A 103 -18.77 -13.44 -3.28
C PHE A 103 -17.35 -13.99 -3.04
N THR A 104 -16.32 -13.19 -3.30
CA THR A 104 -14.92 -13.61 -3.29
C THR A 104 -14.11 -13.04 -2.12
N ALA A 105 -14.65 -12.08 -1.36
CA ALA A 105 -13.98 -11.49 -0.21
C ALA A 105 -14.06 -12.38 1.06
N ILE A 106 -13.74 -13.67 0.89
CA ILE A 106 -13.82 -14.73 1.91
C ILE A 106 -12.51 -14.94 2.69
N HIS A 107 -11.49 -14.14 2.41
CA HIS A 107 -10.17 -14.24 3.05
C HIS A 107 -9.82 -12.95 3.79
N PRO A 108 -9.37 -13.05 5.05
CA PRO A 108 -9.10 -11.87 5.85
C PRO A 108 -7.84 -11.15 5.35
N GLN A 109 -7.96 -9.84 5.19
CA GLN A 109 -6.89 -8.99 4.69
C GLN A 109 -5.93 -8.60 5.82
N GLN A 110 -4.63 -8.58 5.54
CA GLN A 110 -3.61 -8.43 6.59
C GLN A 110 -3.47 -6.97 7.05
N TRP A 111 -3.52 -6.74 8.36
CA TRP A 111 -3.27 -5.44 8.97
C TRP A 111 -1.92 -4.86 8.58
N VAL A 112 -0.90 -5.71 8.47
CA VAL A 112 0.48 -5.32 8.17
C VAL A 112 0.74 -5.13 6.66
N ASP A 113 -0.26 -5.30 5.80
CA ASP A 113 -0.09 -5.03 4.36
C ASP A 113 -0.18 -3.52 4.10
N PRO A 114 0.90 -2.88 3.59
CA PRO A 114 0.89 -1.46 3.25
C PRO A 114 -0.26 -1.05 2.32
N ASN A 115 -0.62 -1.91 1.37
CA ASN A 115 -1.64 -1.63 0.35
C ASN A 115 -3.07 -1.65 0.90
N ASN A 116 -3.28 -2.14 2.12
CA ASN A 116 -4.59 -2.12 2.77
C ASN A 116 -4.86 -0.80 3.50
N TRP A 117 -3.91 0.13 3.49
CA TRP A 117 -4.01 1.41 4.16
C TRP A 117 -3.86 2.56 3.18
N CYS A 118 -4.60 3.64 3.45
CA CYS A 118 -4.30 4.94 2.89
C CYS A 118 -4.19 5.99 3.97
N THR A 119 -3.54 7.10 3.63
CA THR A 119 -3.46 8.26 4.52
C THR A 119 -4.45 9.32 4.07
N THR A 120 -5.26 9.85 4.99
CA THR A 120 -6.23 10.92 4.73
C THR A 120 -5.95 12.14 5.61
N GLN A 121 -6.42 13.32 5.19
CA GLN A 121 -6.27 14.55 5.98
C GLN A 121 -7.20 14.59 7.19
N THR A 122 -8.37 13.98 7.05
CA THR A 122 -9.42 13.97 8.06
C THR A 122 -9.95 12.56 8.23
N GLU A 123 -10.67 12.34 9.33
CA GLU A 123 -11.32 11.06 9.63
C GLU A 123 -12.28 10.60 8.52
N TYR A 124 -12.96 11.54 7.88
CA TYR A 124 -13.99 11.30 6.85
C TYR A 124 -13.53 11.67 5.44
N GLY A 125 -12.24 11.96 5.24
CA GLY A 125 -11.74 12.34 3.93
C GLY A 125 -11.84 11.17 2.97
N ASP A 126 -12.48 11.36 1.81
CA ASP A 126 -12.68 10.32 0.81
C ASP A 126 -11.41 10.04 0.00
N ASP A 127 -10.58 11.06 -0.20
CA ASP A 127 -9.38 10.98 -1.02
C ASP A 127 -8.14 10.54 -0.23
N CYS A 128 -7.44 9.56 -0.78
CA CYS A 128 -6.10 9.18 -0.35
C CYS A 128 -5.11 10.30 -0.70
N LEU A 129 -4.28 10.71 0.26
CA LEU A 129 -3.24 11.69 0.00
C LEU A 129 -2.21 11.11 -1.00
N PRO A 130 -1.90 11.83 -2.09
CA PRO A 130 -0.87 11.44 -3.04
C PRO A 130 0.50 11.74 -2.43
N SER A 131 1.03 10.81 -1.64
CA SER A 131 2.42 10.86 -1.20
C SER A 131 3.03 9.48 -1.28
N MET A 132 4.24 9.40 -1.81
CA MET A 132 5.08 8.20 -1.71
C MET A 132 5.43 8.05 -0.22
N LEU A 133 4.64 7.29 0.52
CA LEU A 133 5.04 6.81 1.84
C LEU A 133 5.83 5.51 1.63
N LEU A 134 6.88 5.34 2.42
CA LEU A 134 7.60 4.08 2.48
C LEU A 134 6.70 3.01 3.11
N GLU A 135 6.89 1.74 2.77
CA GLU A 135 5.91 0.70 3.11
C GLU A 135 5.64 0.58 4.62
N THR A 136 6.66 0.75 5.45
CA THR A 136 6.48 0.74 6.91
C THR A 136 5.74 1.96 7.46
N GLU A 137 5.73 3.07 6.72
CA GLU A 137 5.02 4.30 7.09
C GLU A 137 3.60 4.34 6.51
N GLN A 138 3.24 3.43 5.60
CA GLN A 138 1.87 3.29 5.10
C GLN A 138 0.97 2.63 6.14
N VAL A 139 1.48 1.59 6.80
CA VAL A 139 0.81 0.88 7.91
C VAL A 139 0.71 1.79 9.15
N PRO A 140 -0.34 1.70 9.98
CA PRO A 140 -0.52 2.58 11.14
C PRO A 140 0.62 2.53 12.16
N CYS A 141 1.06 3.71 12.57
CA CYS A 141 2.10 3.90 13.57
C CYS A 141 1.54 4.33 14.94
N VAL A 142 2.41 4.41 15.95
CA VAL A 142 2.08 4.71 17.35
C VAL A 142 1.24 5.97 17.53
N ASN A 143 1.47 6.98 16.68
CA ASN A 143 0.83 8.29 16.79
C ASN A 143 -0.30 8.51 15.77
N ASP A 144 -0.67 7.49 15.01
CA ASP A 144 -1.68 7.58 13.96
C ASP A 144 -3.08 7.28 14.48
N ASP A 145 -4.05 7.94 13.86
CA ASP A 145 -5.47 7.73 14.12
C ASP A 145 -6.00 6.70 13.11
N VAL A 146 -6.28 5.48 13.59
CA VAL A 146 -6.81 4.40 12.74
C VAL A 146 -8.31 4.55 12.56
N VAL A 147 -8.74 4.56 11.30
CA VAL A 147 -10.13 4.74 10.93
C VAL A 147 -10.59 3.62 10.00
N PHE A 148 -11.66 2.98 10.41
CA PHE A 148 -12.51 2.20 9.53
C PHE A 148 -13.73 3.06 9.19
N GLN A 149 -14.04 3.18 7.89
CA GLN A 149 -15.19 3.92 7.41
C GLN A 149 -16.50 3.44 8.06
N ARG A 150 -17.47 4.35 8.15
CA ARG A 150 -18.82 4.05 8.65
C ARG A 150 -19.64 3.45 7.52
N TYR A 151 -20.61 2.59 7.86
CA TYR A 151 -21.46 1.95 6.85
C TYR A 151 -20.66 1.03 5.91
N HIS A 152 -19.71 0.30 6.49
CA HIS A 152 -18.92 -0.73 5.84
C HIS A 152 -18.66 -1.86 6.82
N THR A 153 -18.43 -3.06 6.29
CA THR A 153 -17.93 -4.22 7.03
C THR A 153 -16.56 -4.63 6.52
N TYR A 154 -15.86 -5.41 7.33
CA TYR A 154 -14.45 -5.72 7.10
C TYR A 154 -14.16 -7.16 7.49
N TYR A 155 -13.10 -7.72 6.88
CA TYR A 155 -12.52 -8.98 7.32
C TYR A 155 -11.00 -8.88 7.42
N ILE A 156 -10.49 -8.89 8.64
CA ILE A 156 -9.15 -8.41 8.97
C ILE A 156 -8.36 -9.48 9.71
N ASN A 157 -7.12 -9.69 9.30
CA ASN A 157 -6.14 -10.50 10.00
C ASN A 157 -5.12 -9.58 10.67
N LEU A 158 -5.09 -9.55 12.00
CA LEU A 158 -4.15 -8.73 12.76
C LEU A 158 -2.72 -9.28 12.78
N GLY A 159 -2.49 -10.48 12.25
CA GLY A 159 -1.22 -11.20 12.34
C GLY A 159 -1.15 -12.06 13.60
N SER A 160 -0.03 -12.77 13.77
CA SER A 160 0.21 -13.67 14.90
C SER A 160 1.24 -13.06 15.85
N ASP A 161 0.92 -13.03 17.14
CA ASP A 161 1.80 -12.60 18.22
C ASP A 161 2.41 -11.18 18.03
N LEU A 162 1.65 -10.27 17.40
CA LEU A 162 2.07 -8.88 17.18
C LEU A 162 1.62 -7.97 18.34
N LYS A 163 2.45 -6.96 18.63
CA LYS A 163 2.14 -5.91 19.60
C LYS A 163 1.98 -4.58 18.88
N LEU A 164 0.78 -4.37 18.35
CA LEU A 164 0.43 -3.17 17.61
C LEU A 164 0.13 -2.03 18.59
N THR A 165 0.54 -0.80 18.25
CA THR A 165 0.28 0.39 19.06
C THR A 165 -0.14 1.52 18.15
N VAL A 166 -1.23 2.21 18.50
CA VAL A 166 -1.80 3.33 17.74
C VAL A 166 -2.33 4.40 18.69
N LYS A 167 -2.57 5.62 18.18
CA LYS A 167 -3.07 6.73 18.99
C LYS A 167 -4.57 6.57 19.26
N THR A 168 -5.35 6.37 18.20
CA THR A 168 -6.78 6.05 18.30
C THR A 168 -7.16 4.94 17.32
N LEU A 169 -8.26 4.25 17.63
CA LEU A 169 -8.87 3.27 16.73
C LEU A 169 -10.37 3.51 16.73
N LYS A 170 -10.92 3.78 15.54
CA LYS A 170 -12.35 4.00 15.33
C LYS A 170 -12.88 2.98 14.33
N LEU A 171 -13.90 2.24 14.75
CA LEU A 171 -14.56 1.21 13.94
C LEU A 171 -16.07 1.41 14.02
N MET A 172 -16.73 1.46 12.85
CA MET A 172 -18.17 1.70 12.71
C MET A 172 -18.64 2.96 13.46
N GLY A 173 -17.84 4.02 13.40
CA GLY A 173 -18.16 5.29 14.05
C GLY A 173 -17.94 5.35 15.56
N LYS A 174 -17.57 4.23 16.21
CA LYS A 174 -17.26 4.17 17.65
C LYS A 174 -15.75 4.15 17.89
N SER A 175 -15.29 4.95 18.85
CA SER A 175 -13.88 5.02 19.23
C SER A 175 -13.60 4.06 20.37
N PHE A 176 -12.52 3.28 20.24
CA PHE A 176 -12.17 2.26 21.20
C PHE A 176 -11.10 2.70 22.20
N THR A 177 -11.01 1.94 23.29
CA THR A 177 -9.86 1.89 24.21
C THR A 177 -9.25 0.50 24.08
N THR A 178 -8.03 0.31 24.58
CA THR A 178 -7.37 -1.02 24.55
C THR A 178 -8.27 -2.12 25.12
N SER A 179 -8.91 -1.87 26.28
CA SER A 179 -9.78 -2.85 26.93
C SER A 179 -11.08 -3.08 26.17
N THR A 180 -11.76 -2.01 25.74
CA THR A 180 -13.03 -2.15 25.01
C THR A 180 -12.84 -2.76 23.62
N PHE A 181 -11.70 -2.52 22.97
CA PHE A 181 -11.35 -3.19 21.71
C PHE A 181 -11.11 -4.68 21.93
N ALA A 182 -10.31 -5.05 22.94
CA ALA A 182 -10.06 -6.45 23.27
C ALA A 182 -11.35 -7.19 23.65
N GLN A 183 -12.27 -6.54 24.37
CA GLN A 183 -13.60 -7.11 24.65
C GLN A 183 -14.42 -7.31 23.37
N PHE A 184 -14.44 -6.31 22.49
CA PHE A 184 -15.15 -6.39 21.21
C PHE A 184 -14.57 -7.50 20.32
N GLN A 185 -13.26 -7.56 20.17
CA GLN A 185 -12.58 -8.59 19.37
C GLN A 185 -12.93 -10.02 19.82
N ASN A 186 -13.18 -10.21 21.12
CA ASN A 186 -13.58 -11.50 21.69
C ASN A 186 -15.09 -11.77 21.65
N SER A 187 -15.91 -10.81 21.22
CA SER A 187 -17.35 -11.01 21.04
C SER A 187 -17.65 -11.81 19.77
N SER A 188 -18.87 -12.32 19.64
CA SER A 188 -19.35 -12.97 18.41
C SER A 188 -19.19 -12.08 17.18
N ASP A 189 -19.44 -10.78 17.34
CA ASP A 189 -19.43 -9.81 16.26
C ASP A 189 -17.99 -9.45 15.87
N GLY A 190 -17.12 -9.27 16.86
CA GLY A 190 -15.70 -9.02 16.63
C GLY A 190 -15.00 -10.18 15.95
N GLN A 191 -15.35 -11.43 16.26
CA GLN A 191 -14.76 -12.61 15.61
C GLN A 191 -15.13 -12.76 14.14
N LYS A 192 -16.28 -12.21 13.71
CA LYS A 192 -16.67 -12.19 12.30
C LYS A 192 -15.93 -11.11 11.48
N ILE A 193 -15.44 -10.07 12.15
CA ILE A 193 -14.66 -8.98 11.54
C ILE A 193 -13.15 -9.24 11.63
N PHE A 194 -12.67 -9.69 12.78
CA PHE A 194 -11.27 -9.96 13.06
C PHE A 194 -11.04 -11.46 13.11
N SER A 195 -10.33 -11.99 12.12
CA SER A 195 -9.94 -13.39 12.09
C SER A 195 -8.93 -13.67 13.20
N VAL A 196 -9.36 -14.31 14.29
CA VAL A 196 -8.49 -14.73 15.38
C VAL A 196 -7.85 -16.07 15.01
N LYS A 197 -6.73 -16.04 14.30
CA LYS A 197 -6.00 -17.26 13.87
C LYS A 197 -4.89 -17.70 14.83
N SER A 198 -4.81 -17.22 16.07
CA SER A 198 -3.76 -17.68 16.98
C SER A 198 -4.24 -18.73 18.00
N PRO A 199 -3.78 -19.98 17.90
CA PRO A 199 -3.89 -20.98 18.97
C PRO A 199 -2.84 -20.77 20.09
N SER A 200 -1.98 -19.75 20.00
CA SER A 200 -1.04 -19.39 21.06
C SER A 200 -1.77 -18.60 22.17
N ALA A 201 -1.35 -18.76 23.43
CA ALA A 201 -1.88 -17.98 24.55
C ALA A 201 -1.55 -16.48 24.49
N ALA A 202 -0.73 -16.05 23.51
CA ALA A 202 -0.24 -14.69 23.34
C ALA A 202 -0.70 -14.13 21.98
N GLY A 203 -2.01 -14.13 21.73
CA GLY A 203 -2.58 -13.53 20.52
C GLY A 203 -2.16 -12.08 20.29
N THR A 204 -2.30 -11.60 19.06
CA THR A 204 -1.98 -10.22 18.70
C THR A 204 -2.79 -9.21 19.52
N THR A 205 -2.10 -8.23 20.11
CA THR A 205 -2.71 -7.19 20.95
C THR A 205 -2.57 -5.82 20.28
N ILE A 206 -3.63 -5.01 20.32
CA ILE A 206 -3.60 -3.59 19.92
C ILE A 206 -3.66 -2.71 21.17
N THR A 207 -2.64 -1.88 21.36
CA THR A 207 -2.58 -0.88 22.43
C THR A 207 -2.98 0.49 21.87
N ILE A 208 -3.98 1.11 22.49
CA ILE A 208 -4.49 2.44 22.11
C ILE A 208 -4.01 3.45 23.16
N THR A 209 -3.10 4.33 22.79
CA THR A 209 -2.38 5.20 23.74
C THR A 209 -3.10 6.52 24.02
N ARG A 210 -3.83 7.07 23.03
CA ARG A 210 -4.39 8.43 23.03
C ARG A 210 -3.34 9.53 23.27
N GLN A 211 -2.06 9.22 23.03
CA GLN A 211 -0.97 10.17 23.17
C GLN A 211 -0.62 10.75 21.80
N GLY A 212 -0.55 12.08 21.72
CA GLY A 212 -0.02 12.78 20.55
C GLY A 212 1.50 12.89 20.60
N CYS A 213 2.10 13.34 19.50
CA CYS A 213 3.53 13.60 19.48
C CYS A 213 3.86 14.91 20.22
N ASN A 214 4.70 14.83 21.26
CA ASN A 214 5.01 15.96 22.14
C ASN A 214 6.15 16.89 21.64
N ASN A 215 6.78 16.59 20.49
CA ASN A 215 8.04 17.24 20.07
C ASN A 215 7.93 18.15 18.84
N ASN A 216 7.14 19.23 18.88
CA ASN A 216 7.16 20.37 17.93
C ASN A 216 7.33 20.06 16.42
N GLY A 217 6.95 18.88 15.93
CA GLY A 217 7.24 18.52 14.54
C GLY A 217 7.29 17.03 14.23
N ARG A 218 6.33 16.27 14.77
CA ARG A 218 6.08 14.84 14.48
C ARG A 218 7.13 13.87 15.01
N CYS A 219 6.66 12.64 15.20
CA CYS A 219 7.41 11.54 15.77
C CYS A 219 7.79 10.58 14.64
N PRO A 220 8.93 9.88 14.74
CA PRO A 220 9.23 8.82 13.79
C PRO A 220 8.09 7.80 13.81
N CYS A 221 7.59 7.45 12.61
CA CYS A 221 6.55 6.43 12.45
C CYS A 221 7.08 5.06 12.85
N ARG A 222 8.38 4.82 12.58
CA ARG A 222 9.06 3.55 12.77
C ARG A 222 8.74 2.96 14.14
N SER A 223 8.05 1.82 14.09
CA SER A 223 7.94 0.94 15.24
C SER A 223 9.35 0.50 15.65
N GLU A 224 9.72 0.68 16.92
CA GLU A 224 10.94 0.09 17.49
C GLU A 224 10.87 -1.44 17.53
N ASN A 225 9.72 -2.03 17.15
CA ASN A 225 9.51 -3.46 17.09
C ASN A 225 9.88 -4.03 15.71
N ASP A 226 11.09 -4.58 15.62
CA ASP A 226 11.61 -5.23 14.41
C ASP A 226 10.71 -6.37 13.90
N GLN A 227 9.92 -7.01 14.78
CA GLN A 227 8.97 -8.07 14.38
C GLN A 227 7.87 -7.51 13.46
N ILE A 228 7.34 -6.32 13.76
CA ILE A 228 6.31 -5.69 12.92
C ILE A 228 6.89 -5.34 11.55
N ILE A 229 8.09 -4.76 11.53
CA ILE A 229 8.78 -4.41 10.28
C ILE A 229 9.01 -5.67 9.44
N SER A 230 9.45 -6.76 10.06
CA SER A 230 9.66 -8.05 9.39
C SER A 230 8.37 -8.59 8.77
N GLU A 231 7.24 -8.53 9.48
CA GLU A 231 5.95 -8.98 8.95
C GLU A 231 5.46 -8.10 7.79
N ILE A 232 5.56 -6.77 7.91
CA ILE A 232 5.22 -5.83 6.82
C ILE A 232 6.04 -6.18 5.57
N CYS A 233 7.35 -6.36 5.72
CA CYS A 233 8.21 -6.67 4.59
C CYS A 233 8.03 -8.10 4.06
N ALA A 234 7.63 -9.08 4.88
CA ALA A 234 7.30 -10.42 4.41
C ALA A 234 6.07 -10.42 3.49
N VAL A 235 5.08 -9.58 3.77
CA VAL A 235 3.91 -9.37 2.90
C VAL A 235 4.33 -8.64 1.62
N GLN A 236 5.08 -7.55 1.76
CA GLN A 236 5.49 -6.72 0.62
C GLN A 236 6.48 -7.42 -0.33
N ALA A 237 7.32 -8.33 0.17
CA ALA A 237 8.35 -9.02 -0.61
C ALA A 237 7.80 -9.71 -1.88
N ARG A 238 6.54 -10.15 -1.87
CA ARG A 238 5.88 -10.79 -3.03
C ARG A 238 5.65 -9.83 -4.19
N ARG A 239 5.64 -8.53 -3.91
CA ARG A 239 5.39 -7.45 -4.87
C ARG A 239 6.66 -6.68 -5.24
N CYS A 240 7.76 -6.92 -4.52
CA CYS A 240 9.03 -6.32 -4.86
C CYS A 240 9.52 -6.86 -6.21
N SER A 241 9.74 -5.95 -7.15
CA SER A 241 10.49 -6.27 -8.36
C SER A 241 11.95 -6.54 -8.00
N ARG A 242 12.62 -7.40 -8.77
CA ARG A 242 14.05 -7.61 -8.57
C ARG A 242 14.79 -6.34 -8.94
N ALA A 243 15.58 -5.82 -8.00
CA ALA A 243 16.53 -4.74 -8.25
C ALA A 243 17.46 -5.12 -9.42
N ALA A 244 17.40 -4.34 -10.50
CA ALA A 244 18.17 -4.56 -11.72
C ALA A 244 19.34 -3.55 -11.84
N CYS A 245 20.02 -3.27 -10.72
CA CYS A 245 21.18 -2.38 -10.64
C CYS A 245 22.31 -3.02 -9.82
N SER A 246 23.53 -2.48 -9.99
CA SER A 246 24.72 -2.96 -9.29
C SER A 246 24.73 -2.62 -7.79
N LEU A 247 24.12 -1.49 -7.41
CA LEU A 247 24.10 -0.99 -6.03
C LEU A 247 22.68 -0.59 -5.63
N PRO A 248 21.80 -1.55 -5.30
CA PRO A 248 20.48 -1.22 -4.79
C PRO A 248 20.56 -0.47 -3.46
N ILE A 249 19.72 0.53 -3.29
CA ILE A 249 19.52 1.22 -2.01
C ILE A 249 18.20 0.77 -1.40
N LYS A 250 18.18 0.60 -0.08
CA LYS A 250 16.97 0.42 0.71
C LYS A 250 16.87 1.56 1.73
N PRO A 251 16.03 2.59 1.46
CA PRO A 251 15.77 3.64 2.43
C PRO A 251 15.22 3.08 3.74
N VAL A 252 15.44 3.78 4.85
CA VAL A 252 14.85 3.39 6.13
C VAL A 252 13.34 3.43 6.00
N GLY A 253 12.70 2.29 6.21
CA GLY A 253 11.26 2.12 6.13
C GLY A 253 10.75 1.53 4.80
N ALA A 254 11.65 1.33 3.83
CA ALA A 254 11.35 0.61 2.59
C ALA A 254 11.56 -0.90 2.74
N CYS A 255 10.67 -1.70 2.14
CA CYS A 255 10.82 -3.16 2.11
C CYS A 255 11.50 -3.66 0.82
N CYS A 256 11.28 -2.95 -0.29
CA CYS A 256 11.88 -3.26 -1.58
C CYS A 256 13.18 -2.47 -1.80
N ASP A 257 14.08 -3.07 -2.56
CA ASP A 257 15.29 -2.39 -3.03
C ASP A 257 14.96 -1.43 -4.18
N MET A 258 15.58 -0.25 -4.18
CA MET A 258 15.48 0.78 -5.22
C MET A 258 16.78 0.83 -6.01
N CYS A 259 16.69 1.12 -7.32
CA CYS A 259 17.83 1.10 -8.24
C CYS A 259 18.03 2.43 -8.95
N ASP A 260 19.14 2.63 -9.67
CA ASP A 260 19.37 3.67 -10.70
C ASP A 260 20.32 3.05 -11.77
N TYR A 261 19.97 3.27 -13.05
CA TYR A 261 20.65 3.00 -14.35
C TYR A 261 21.44 1.67 -14.55
N LEU A 262 21.39 0.92 -15.67
CA LEU A 262 21.39 1.24 -17.11
C LEU A 262 20.86 0.05 -17.95
N THR A 263 20.16 0.37 -19.03
CA THR A 263 19.52 -0.45 -20.09
C THR A 263 18.19 -1.14 -19.73
N LEU A 264 17.10 -0.52 -20.23
CA LEU A 264 15.69 -0.94 -20.20
C LEU A 264 14.90 -0.70 -18.88
N LEU A 265 15.34 0.35 -18.17
CA LEU A 265 14.65 1.29 -17.23
C LEU A 265 13.82 0.74 -16.04
N PRO A 266 14.45 0.22 -14.98
CA PRO A 266 13.90 0.28 -13.62
C PRO A 266 13.92 1.73 -13.05
N PRO A 267 13.05 2.07 -12.08
CA PRO A 267 12.98 3.42 -11.49
C PRO A 267 14.26 3.76 -10.73
N ALA A 268 14.72 5.01 -10.84
CA ALA A 268 15.90 5.56 -10.16
C ALA A 268 15.62 6.07 -8.76
N GLY A 269 16.45 5.68 -7.77
CA GLY A 269 16.32 6.07 -6.38
C GLY A 269 17.55 6.81 -5.83
N ALA A 270 17.30 7.91 -5.14
CA ALA A 270 18.30 8.66 -4.37
C ALA A 270 17.79 8.92 -2.94
N VAL A 271 18.69 8.89 -1.97
CA VAL A 271 18.38 9.09 -0.55
C VAL A 271 19.31 10.13 0.06
N LEU A 272 18.73 11.11 0.75
CA LEU A 272 19.45 12.08 1.57
C LEU A 272 19.13 11.83 3.05
N ASN A 273 20.15 11.73 3.88
CA ASN A 273 20.03 11.49 5.32
C ASN A 273 20.66 12.65 6.10
N GLY A 274 19.86 13.38 6.86
CA GLY A 274 20.29 14.55 7.60
C GLY A 274 20.14 14.41 9.10
N LYS A 275 21.00 15.11 9.86
CA LYS A 275 20.87 15.27 11.31
C LYS A 275 20.20 16.60 11.62
N THR A 276 19.13 16.57 12.41
CA THR A 276 18.38 17.78 12.75
C THR A 276 19.15 18.62 13.77
N GLY A 277 19.14 19.94 13.56
CA GLY A 277 19.71 20.93 14.46
C GLY A 277 18.72 21.48 15.48
N GLN A 278 19.17 22.46 16.25
CA GLN A 278 18.32 23.14 17.23
C GLN A 278 17.23 23.95 16.51
N GLY A 279 15.98 23.84 16.97
CA GLY A 279 14.85 24.56 16.38
C GLY A 279 14.32 23.95 15.08
N PHE A 280 14.77 22.74 14.71
CA PHE A 280 14.22 22.02 13.56
C PHE A 280 12.72 21.82 13.69
N ASN A 281 11.98 22.23 12.66
CA ASN A 281 10.55 22.01 12.53
C ASN A 281 10.31 21.22 11.23
N PHE A 282 9.76 20.02 11.36
CA PHE A 282 9.59 19.09 10.25
C PHE A 282 8.61 19.59 9.19
N ASP A 283 7.49 20.19 9.59
CA ASP A 283 6.50 20.69 8.64
C ASP A 283 7.04 21.90 7.86
N ALA A 284 7.76 22.80 8.53
CA ALA A 284 8.48 23.91 7.89
C ALA A 284 9.53 23.40 6.91
N PHE A 285 10.33 22.40 7.31
CA PHE A 285 11.32 21.75 6.45
C PHE A 285 10.67 21.12 5.21
N LYS A 286 9.61 20.34 5.39
CA LYS A 286 8.85 19.71 4.30
C LYS A 286 8.25 20.75 3.36
N ASN A 287 7.68 21.83 3.90
CA ASN A 287 7.11 22.93 3.11
C ASN A 287 8.18 23.67 2.31
N LEU A 288 9.36 23.92 2.87
CA LEU A 288 10.49 24.51 2.15
C LEU A 288 10.96 23.63 1.00
N LEU A 289 11.07 22.31 1.22
CA LEU A 289 11.43 21.38 0.16
C LEU A 289 10.36 21.34 -0.95
N GLN A 290 9.09 21.32 -0.55
CA GLN A 290 7.96 21.33 -1.47
C GLN A 290 7.99 22.57 -2.38
N GLN A 291 8.15 23.75 -1.79
CA GLN A 291 8.14 25.03 -2.50
C GLN A 291 9.37 25.22 -3.39
N ASN A 292 10.55 24.86 -2.91
CA ASN A 292 11.81 25.14 -3.62
C ASN A 292 12.16 24.07 -4.66
N PHE A 293 11.76 22.82 -4.44
CA PHE A 293 12.21 21.69 -5.24
C PHE A 293 11.06 20.87 -5.82
N PHE A 294 10.13 20.36 -4.99
CA PHE A 294 9.22 19.31 -5.45
C PHE A 294 8.11 19.81 -6.37
N ASN A 295 7.55 21.01 -6.13
CA ASN A 295 6.49 21.58 -6.97
C ASN A 295 6.91 21.76 -8.44
N ASN A 296 8.21 21.94 -8.70
CA ASN A 296 8.76 22.12 -10.04
C ASN A 296 9.26 20.81 -10.68
N ASN A 297 9.20 19.69 -9.96
CA ASN A 297 9.71 18.37 -10.38
C ASN A 297 8.66 17.28 -10.12
N THR A 298 7.46 17.44 -10.70
CA THR A 298 6.30 16.55 -10.48
C THR A 298 6.49 15.13 -11.03
N ASP A 299 7.51 14.93 -11.85
CA ASP A 299 7.96 13.66 -12.41
C ASP A 299 8.91 12.87 -11.49
N VAL A 300 9.23 13.44 -10.32
CA VAL A 300 9.97 12.77 -9.25
C VAL A 300 9.03 12.58 -8.06
N GLN A 301 8.77 11.33 -7.71
CA GLN A 301 8.08 10.97 -6.47
C GLN A 301 9.00 11.21 -5.27
N THR A 302 8.46 11.78 -4.20
CA THR A 302 9.24 12.19 -3.04
C THR A 302 8.59 11.71 -1.74
N ALA A 303 9.44 11.27 -0.81
CA ALA A 303 9.07 10.97 0.57
C ALA A 303 10.01 11.76 1.50
N VAL A 304 9.45 12.38 2.53
CA VAL A 304 10.24 13.01 3.59
C VAL A 304 9.76 12.43 4.91
N SER A 305 10.66 11.89 5.72
CA SER A 305 10.28 11.25 6.98
C SER A 305 11.35 11.38 8.06
N LEU A 306 10.91 11.24 9.32
CA LEU A 306 11.80 11.15 10.48
C LEU A 306 12.12 9.69 10.72
N THR A 307 13.39 9.31 10.61
CA THR A 307 13.82 7.91 10.75
C THR A 307 14.07 7.52 12.19
N SER A 308 14.44 8.49 13.03
CA SER A 308 14.67 8.35 14.47
C SER A 308 14.73 9.75 15.09
N PRO A 309 14.69 9.88 16.44
CA PRO A 309 14.89 11.17 17.08
C PRO A 309 16.20 11.81 16.62
N GLY A 310 16.12 13.00 16.03
CA GLY A 310 17.29 13.73 15.55
C GLY A 310 17.71 13.46 14.10
N ASN A 311 17.01 12.57 13.37
CA ASN A 311 17.37 12.19 12.00
C ASN A 311 16.19 12.32 11.04
N VAL A 312 16.45 12.91 9.87
CA VAL A 312 15.50 13.09 8.77
C VAL A 312 16.02 12.42 7.50
N GLN A 313 15.12 11.87 6.70
CA GLN A 313 15.40 11.23 5.42
C GLN A 313 14.55 11.85 4.33
N ILE A 314 15.14 12.09 3.17
CA ILE A 314 14.45 12.45 1.93
C ILE A 314 14.72 11.32 0.93
N VAL A 315 13.65 10.72 0.41
CA VAL A 315 13.72 9.69 -0.64
C VAL A 315 13.14 10.27 -1.91
N LEU A 316 13.86 10.10 -3.01
CA LEU A 316 13.51 10.61 -4.33
C LEU A 316 13.49 9.44 -5.30
N GLN A 317 12.39 9.25 -6.00
CA GLN A 317 12.23 8.19 -6.99
C GLN A 317 11.67 8.73 -8.30
N SER A 318 12.23 8.31 -9.44
CA SER A 318 11.68 8.66 -10.75
C SER A 318 11.64 7.47 -11.67
N GLU A 319 10.63 7.41 -12.55
CA GLU A 319 10.53 6.36 -13.58
C GLU A 319 11.70 6.39 -14.58
N THR A 320 12.37 7.54 -14.71
CA THR A 320 13.56 7.71 -15.54
C THR A 320 14.81 7.92 -14.70
N GLY A 321 15.88 7.18 -15.02
CA GLY A 321 17.07 7.02 -14.19
C GLY A 321 17.70 8.31 -13.61
N SER A 322 17.83 9.35 -14.43
CA SER A 322 18.70 10.47 -14.03
C SER A 322 18.04 11.58 -13.21
N LYS A 323 16.70 11.60 -13.06
CA LYS A 323 16.01 12.81 -12.56
C LYS A 323 16.03 12.91 -11.03
N SER A 324 15.68 11.83 -10.33
CA SER A 324 15.75 11.77 -8.86
C SER A 324 17.17 12.05 -8.35
N THR A 325 18.19 11.43 -8.96
CA THR A 325 19.62 11.61 -8.66
C THR A 325 20.06 13.08 -8.87
N LYS A 326 19.70 13.69 -10.01
CA LYS A 326 19.99 15.12 -10.25
C LYS A 326 19.31 16.05 -9.25
N LEU A 327 18.04 15.80 -8.94
CA LEU A 327 17.30 16.58 -7.96
C LEU A 327 17.91 16.46 -6.57
N ALA A 328 18.32 15.25 -6.18
CA ALA A 328 19.01 15.00 -4.92
C ALA A 328 20.32 15.78 -4.81
N HIS A 329 21.12 15.82 -5.87
CA HIS A 329 22.34 16.64 -5.91
C HIS A 329 22.05 18.14 -5.75
N ILE A 330 20.99 18.64 -6.39
CA ILE A 330 20.58 20.05 -6.26
C ILE A 330 20.17 20.36 -4.83
N ILE A 331 19.35 19.49 -4.21
CA ILE A 331 18.93 19.63 -2.82
C ILE A 331 20.13 19.59 -1.87
N LYS A 332 21.03 18.62 -2.04
CA LYS A 332 22.25 18.53 -1.23
C LYS A 332 23.10 19.79 -1.35
N ALA A 333 23.33 20.30 -2.56
CA ALA A 333 24.15 21.48 -2.76
C ALA A 333 23.56 22.72 -2.07
N ASP A 334 22.23 22.89 -2.10
CA ASP A 334 21.55 24.00 -1.42
C ASP A 334 21.61 23.86 0.11
N ILE A 335 21.44 22.65 0.65
CA ILE A 335 21.60 22.40 2.09
C ILE A 335 23.07 22.59 2.52
N ASP A 336 24.04 22.09 1.77
CA ASP A 336 25.47 22.29 2.06
C ASP A 336 25.87 23.78 2.05
N ALA A 337 25.23 24.58 1.19
CA ALA A 337 25.41 26.03 1.17
C ALA A 337 24.84 26.68 2.45
N ASP A 338 23.64 26.28 2.88
CA ASP A 338 23.05 26.73 4.15
C ASP A 338 23.95 26.36 5.35
N LEU A 339 24.43 25.12 5.41
CA LEU A 339 25.33 24.63 6.47
C LEU A 339 26.60 25.48 6.59
N LYS A 340 27.19 25.90 5.46
CA LYS A 340 28.37 26.81 5.46
C LYS A 340 28.06 28.20 6.02
N THR A 341 26.81 28.64 5.94
CA THR A 341 26.35 29.94 6.45
C THR A 341 25.72 29.89 7.85
N GLY A 342 25.76 28.72 8.51
CA GLY A 342 25.26 28.53 9.88
C GLY A 342 24.08 27.57 10.02
N GLY A 343 23.57 27.00 8.92
CA GLY A 343 22.53 25.96 8.93
C GLY A 343 21.15 26.45 9.39
N HIS A 344 20.87 27.74 9.23
CA HIS A 344 19.67 28.36 9.79
C HIS A 344 18.43 28.20 8.90
N LYS A 345 18.58 28.01 7.58
CA LYS A 345 17.46 27.88 6.64
C LYS A 345 16.71 26.58 6.87
N TYR A 346 17.44 25.47 7.00
CA TYR A 346 16.84 24.14 7.16
C TYR A 346 16.91 23.62 8.59
N ALA A 347 17.64 24.30 9.48
CA ALA A 347 17.89 23.85 10.85
C ALA A 347 18.44 22.41 10.88
N LEU A 348 19.39 22.11 9.99
CA LEU A 348 20.12 20.84 9.94
C LEU A 348 21.56 21.06 10.40
N ASN A 349 22.16 20.03 10.97
CA ASN A 349 23.57 20.02 11.36
C ASN A 349 24.46 19.29 10.33
N ASP A 350 23.87 18.36 9.57
CA ASP A 350 24.59 17.50 8.63
C ASP A 350 23.64 16.96 7.56
N ILE A 351 24.16 16.64 6.38
CA ILE A 351 23.41 16.00 5.27
C ILE A 351 24.32 15.09 4.43
N ASN A 352 23.98 13.81 4.44
CA ASN A 352 24.65 12.77 3.67
C ASN A 352 23.77 12.34 2.48
N TYR A 353 24.40 11.85 1.42
CA TYR A 353 23.75 11.46 0.18
C TYR A 353 24.19 10.06 -0.23
N VAL A 354 23.23 9.27 -0.71
CA VAL A 354 23.47 7.95 -1.30
C VAL A 354 22.60 7.82 -2.55
N ASP A 355 23.19 7.40 -3.66
CA ASP A 355 22.48 6.96 -4.85
C ASP A 355 22.80 5.51 -5.21
N SER A 356 22.00 4.97 -6.11
CA SER A 356 22.04 3.56 -6.50
C SER A 356 22.98 3.34 -7.70
N GLY A 357 23.77 4.35 -8.06
CA GLY A 357 24.48 4.43 -9.34
C GLY A 357 25.97 4.81 -9.26
N THR A 358 26.50 5.29 -8.14
CA THR A 358 27.92 5.64 -8.04
C THR A 358 28.52 5.38 -6.66
N GLU A 359 29.64 4.64 -6.62
CA GLU A 359 30.60 4.74 -5.52
C GLU A 359 31.17 6.18 -5.50
N THR A 360 30.54 7.10 -4.77
CA THR A 360 31.32 8.13 -4.08
C THR A 360 31.75 7.53 -2.75
N ALA A 361 32.83 6.75 -2.80
CA ALA A 361 33.71 6.62 -1.65
C ALA A 361 34.28 8.03 -1.38
N ASP A 362 33.51 8.86 -0.67
CA ASP A 362 34.03 10.06 -0.03
C ASP A 362 35.04 9.60 1.01
N LYS A 363 36.29 9.52 0.57
CA LYS A 363 37.44 9.64 1.45
C LYS A 363 37.46 11.08 1.97
N MET A 364 36.76 11.31 3.07
CA MET A 364 37.01 12.38 4.03
C MET A 364 37.04 11.73 5.41
N THR A 365 38.03 11.92 6.28
CA THR A 365 39.10 12.91 6.31
C THR A 365 40.20 12.43 7.25
N ASP A 366 41.43 12.81 6.93
CA ASP A 366 42.36 13.49 7.84
C ASP A 366 42.37 13.04 9.32
N GLY A 367 43.07 11.93 9.58
CA GLY A 367 43.78 11.70 10.82
C GLY A 367 45.26 12.01 10.60
N GLN A 368 45.63 13.23 10.92
CA GLN A 368 46.98 13.76 10.92
C GLN A 368 47.88 12.99 11.91
N GLU A 369 48.54 11.92 11.46
CA GLU A 369 49.88 11.54 11.95
C GLU A 369 50.70 10.97 10.78
N GLY A 370 51.85 11.60 10.54
CA GLY A 370 52.71 11.30 9.40
C GLY A 370 53.31 9.89 9.47
N ILE A 371 53.10 9.11 8.41
CA ILE A 371 53.87 7.90 8.13
C ILE A 371 54.65 8.15 6.82
N PRO A 372 55.98 7.97 6.82
CA PRO A 372 56.87 8.48 5.78
C PRO A 372 56.70 7.78 4.43
N LYS A 373 56.90 8.52 3.34
CA LYS A 373 56.89 8.09 1.93
C LYS A 373 58.03 7.12 1.59
N LEU A 374 58.17 6.00 2.29
CA LEU A 374 59.23 5.01 2.05
C LEU A 374 58.76 3.54 1.96
N THR A 375 57.46 3.28 1.76
CA THR A 375 56.95 1.89 1.82
C THR A 375 56.44 1.33 0.49
N ILE A 376 56.29 2.14 -0.56
CA ILE A 376 55.83 1.65 -1.87
C ILE A 376 57.00 1.08 -2.69
N ALA A 377 58.23 1.59 -2.52
CA ALA A 377 59.42 1.05 -3.18
C ALA A 377 59.84 -0.33 -2.62
N ALA A 378 59.62 -0.58 -1.32
CA ALA A 378 60.02 -1.82 -0.66
C ALA A 378 59.17 -3.03 -1.11
N ILE A 379 57.89 -2.82 -1.40
CA ILE A 379 56.98 -3.90 -1.85
C ILE A 379 57.34 -4.34 -3.27
N ILE A 380 57.66 -3.39 -4.16
CA ILE A 380 58.05 -3.71 -5.54
C ILE A 380 59.39 -4.47 -5.57
N ILE A 381 60.35 -4.07 -4.74
CA ILE A 381 61.63 -4.76 -4.61
C ILE A 381 61.44 -6.16 -3.98
N GLY A 382 60.56 -6.29 -2.99
CA GLY A 382 60.22 -7.58 -2.37
C GLY A 382 59.60 -8.57 -3.36
N VAL A 383 58.68 -8.11 -4.21
CA VAL A 383 58.06 -8.94 -5.26
C VAL A 383 59.08 -9.32 -6.33
N LEU A 384 59.97 -8.41 -6.74
CA LEU A 384 61.04 -8.71 -7.69
C LEU A 384 62.03 -9.74 -7.15
N LEU A 385 62.44 -9.64 -5.88
CA LEU A 385 63.33 -10.60 -5.23
C LEU A 385 62.68 -11.98 -5.05
N LEU A 386 61.36 -12.02 -4.79
CA LEU A 386 60.62 -13.27 -4.71
C LEU A 386 60.56 -13.96 -6.08
N MET A 387 60.31 -13.21 -7.15
CA MET A 387 60.28 -13.73 -8.52
C MET A 387 61.66 -14.23 -8.98
N THR A 388 62.76 -13.55 -8.62
CA THR A 388 64.11 -14.05 -8.89
C THR A 388 64.43 -15.32 -8.10
N PHE A 389 63.96 -15.44 -6.85
CA PHE A 389 64.17 -16.65 -6.06
C PHE A 389 63.42 -17.86 -6.63
N VAL A 390 62.16 -17.69 -7.04
CA VAL A 390 61.35 -18.76 -7.65
C VAL A 390 61.95 -19.21 -8.99
N THR A 391 62.44 -18.29 -9.81
CA THR A 391 63.09 -18.64 -11.09
C THR A 391 64.40 -19.39 -10.88
N ILE A 392 65.23 -19.00 -9.91
CA ILE A 392 66.45 -19.74 -9.55
C ILE A 392 66.11 -21.14 -9.03
N ALA A 393 65.10 -21.27 -8.16
CA ALA A 393 64.66 -22.57 -7.64
C ALA A 393 64.18 -23.51 -8.75
N LEU A 394 63.43 -22.99 -9.73
CA LEU A 394 62.98 -23.76 -10.91
C LEU A 394 64.15 -24.17 -11.82
N LEU A 395 65.17 -23.33 -11.97
CA LEU A 395 66.38 -23.66 -12.73
C LEU A 395 67.23 -24.72 -12.03
N VAL A 396 67.39 -24.64 -10.70
CA VAL A 396 68.06 -25.67 -9.90
C VAL A 396 67.28 -26.98 -9.93
N TRP A 397 65.95 -26.93 -9.90
CA TRP A 397 65.11 -28.13 -10.02
C TRP A 397 65.20 -28.78 -11.42
N LYS A 398 65.27 -27.97 -12.49
CA LYS A 398 65.50 -28.47 -13.86
C LYS A 398 66.91 -29.01 -14.06
N CYS A 399 67.94 -28.36 -13.51
CA CYS A 399 69.33 -28.83 -13.61
C CYS A 399 69.63 -30.04 -12.71
N GLY A 400 68.94 -30.17 -11.57
CA GLY A 400 69.07 -31.31 -10.65
C GLY A 400 68.42 -32.60 -11.16
N ARG A 401 67.50 -32.51 -12.13
CA ARG A 401 66.78 -33.66 -12.69
C ARG A 401 67.41 -34.26 -13.97
N SER A 402 68.48 -33.66 -14.49
CA SER A 402 69.14 -34.06 -15.75
C SER A 402 70.25 -35.13 -15.60
N ARG A 403 70.43 -35.73 -14.41
CA ARG A 403 71.43 -36.81 -14.21
C ARG A 403 70.90 -38.17 -13.78
N ILE A 404 69.59 -38.39 -13.74
CA ILE A 404 69.04 -39.71 -13.41
C ILE A 404 67.88 -40.06 -14.36
N LEU A 405 68.10 -41.17 -15.08
CA LEU A 405 67.21 -41.95 -15.96
C LEU A 405 67.42 -41.79 -17.47
N GLN A 406 68.46 -42.51 -17.92
CA GLN A 406 68.42 -43.25 -19.18
C GLN A 406 67.30 -44.30 -19.13
N GLY A 407 66.64 -44.47 -20.28
CA GLY A 407 65.99 -45.72 -20.69
C GLY A 407 64.56 -45.91 -20.22
N ILE A 408 63.60 -45.67 -21.11
CA ILE A 408 62.59 -46.65 -21.55
C ILE A 408 62.02 -46.15 -22.89
N HIS A 409 62.27 -46.94 -23.93
CA HIS A 409 61.57 -46.91 -25.20
C HIS A 409 60.20 -47.59 -25.05
N LEU A 410 59.13 -47.02 -25.65
CA LEU A 410 58.11 -47.68 -26.49
C LEU A 410 57.02 -46.61 -26.80
N ARG A 411 56.84 -46.11 -28.04
CA ARG A 411 56.24 -46.70 -29.26
C ARG A 411 54.78 -46.23 -29.47
N ARG A 412 54.63 -45.30 -30.42
CA ARG A 412 53.52 -45.01 -31.37
C ARG A 412 52.06 -45.35 -30.97
N HIS A 413 51.15 -44.39 -31.13
CA HIS A 413 50.38 -44.23 -32.38
C HIS A 413 49.65 -42.87 -32.45
N LEU A 414 49.94 -42.10 -33.49
CA LEU A 414 49.18 -40.96 -33.98
C LEU A 414 47.94 -41.48 -34.73
N HIS A 415 46.79 -40.81 -34.58
CA HIS A 415 45.83 -40.60 -35.66
C HIS A 415 45.15 -39.23 -35.50
N LEU A 416 45.57 -38.29 -36.35
CA LEU A 416 44.86 -37.07 -36.70
C LEU A 416 43.70 -37.44 -37.64
N ASN A 417 42.51 -36.91 -37.41
CA ASN A 417 41.47 -36.81 -38.43
C ASN A 417 40.95 -35.37 -38.51
N LEU A 418 41.16 -34.80 -39.69
CA LEU A 418 40.61 -33.55 -40.19
C LEU A 418 39.12 -33.70 -40.52
N GLY A 419 38.39 -32.60 -40.34
CA GLY A 419 37.29 -32.22 -41.22
C GLY A 419 35.91 -32.18 -40.58
N ARG A 420 35.26 -31.00 -40.58
CA ARG A 420 34.17 -30.68 -41.52
C ARG A 420 33.54 -29.32 -41.19
N LYS A 421 33.69 -28.37 -42.12
CA LYS A 421 32.88 -27.14 -42.26
C LYS A 421 31.41 -27.50 -42.52
N ARG A 422 30.46 -26.74 -41.97
CA ARG A 422 29.11 -26.58 -42.53
C ARG A 422 28.63 -25.14 -42.35
N GLU A 423 28.38 -24.51 -43.49
CA GLU A 423 27.72 -23.22 -43.70
C GLU A 423 26.19 -23.36 -43.67
N PRO A 424 25.45 -22.24 -43.56
CA PRO A 424 23.98 -22.19 -43.47
C PRO A 424 23.32 -22.14 -44.86
N PRO A 425 22.03 -22.48 -45.00
CA PRO A 425 21.33 -22.30 -46.26
C PRO A 425 20.70 -20.90 -46.35
N SER A 426 21.04 -20.19 -47.42
CA SER A 426 20.26 -19.11 -48.02
C SER A 426 19.44 -19.68 -49.17
N GLY A 427 18.15 -19.35 -49.25
CA GLY A 427 17.25 -19.67 -50.36
C GLY A 427 16.59 -18.39 -50.86
N ALA A 428 16.82 -18.08 -52.13
CA ALA A 428 16.50 -16.83 -52.80
C ALA A 428 15.05 -16.72 -53.29
N ALA A 429 14.65 -15.48 -53.58
CA ALA A 429 13.36 -15.03 -54.10
C ALA A 429 13.25 -15.10 -55.63
N THR A 430 12.02 -15.21 -56.14
CA THR A 430 11.53 -14.59 -57.39
C THR A 430 10.00 -14.33 -57.35
N PRO A 431 9.45 -13.35 -58.13
CA PRO A 431 8.08 -12.80 -58.04
C PRO A 431 7.23 -13.10 -59.33
N PRO A 432 6.15 -12.36 -59.65
CA PRO A 432 4.83 -12.24 -59.02
C PRO A 432 3.67 -12.70 -59.95
N HIS A 433 2.50 -13.06 -59.40
CA HIS A 433 1.26 -13.18 -60.19
C HIS A 433 0.08 -12.48 -59.50
N THR A 434 -0.71 -11.81 -60.33
CA THR A 434 -1.77 -10.85 -60.04
C THR A 434 -3.17 -11.47 -60.08
N VAL A 435 -4.05 -10.96 -59.21
CA VAL A 435 -5.53 -10.88 -59.25
C VAL A 435 -6.37 -12.17 -59.38
N GLY A 436 -7.23 -12.40 -58.38
CA GLY A 436 -8.39 -13.28 -58.49
C GLY A 436 -9.34 -13.18 -57.29
N SER A 437 -10.48 -12.51 -57.52
CA SER A 437 -11.80 -12.60 -56.87
C SER A 437 -11.91 -12.96 -55.38
N LEU A 438 -12.39 -12.00 -54.58
CA LEU A 438 -13.06 -12.25 -53.30
C LEU A 438 -14.34 -13.05 -53.52
N ASP A 439 -14.43 -14.19 -52.85
CA ASP A 439 -15.59 -15.08 -52.78
C ASP A 439 -16.51 -14.57 -51.63
N PRO A 440 -17.80 -14.27 -51.87
CA PRO A 440 -18.73 -13.89 -50.80
C PRO A 440 -19.31 -15.17 -50.17
N GLY A 441 -18.67 -15.65 -49.11
CA GLY A 441 -19.13 -16.82 -48.36
C GLY A 441 -20.19 -16.49 -47.30
N PHE A 442 -21.31 -17.23 -47.39
CA PHE A 442 -22.39 -17.46 -46.41
C PHE A 442 -23.45 -16.37 -46.18
N ALA A 443 -24.52 -16.48 -46.97
CA ALA A 443 -25.86 -15.98 -46.64
C ALA A 443 -26.56 -16.95 -45.67
N ASN A 444 -27.05 -16.41 -44.54
CA ASN A 444 -27.75 -17.16 -43.50
C ASN A 444 -29.29 -17.07 -43.71
N PRO A 445 -30.00 -18.18 -43.99
CA PRO A 445 -31.40 -18.16 -44.42
C PRO A 445 -32.44 -18.07 -43.29
N LEU A 446 -32.14 -17.41 -42.17
CA LEU A 446 -33.06 -17.32 -41.03
C LEU A 446 -33.78 -15.96 -40.86
N TYR A 447 -33.45 -14.94 -41.68
CA TYR A 447 -33.98 -13.57 -41.49
C TYR A 447 -34.85 -13.03 -42.63
N ASP A 448 -35.13 -13.81 -43.68
CA ASP A 448 -35.89 -13.34 -44.85
C ASP A 448 -37.41 -13.62 -44.81
N SER A 449 -38.01 -13.73 -43.62
CA SER A 449 -39.48 -13.70 -43.53
C SER A 449 -39.99 -13.22 -42.17
N SER A 450 -40.42 -11.95 -42.12
CA SER A 450 -41.29 -11.42 -41.06
C SER A 450 -42.76 -11.70 -41.44
N PRO A 451 -43.54 -12.47 -40.66
CA PRO A 451 -44.93 -12.78 -40.98
C PRO A 451 -45.92 -11.92 -40.17
N PHE A 452 -45.58 -10.66 -39.85
CA PHE A 452 -46.52 -9.74 -39.18
C PHE A 452 -46.55 -8.36 -39.84
N GLU A 453 -46.71 -8.33 -41.15
CA GLU A 453 -47.45 -7.26 -41.82
C GLU A 453 -48.83 -7.79 -42.22
N LYS A 454 -49.83 -7.49 -41.38
CA LYS A 454 -51.26 -7.26 -41.69
C LYS A 454 -52.11 -7.69 -40.51
N ASN A 455 -52.57 -6.70 -39.75
CA ASN A 455 -53.98 -6.47 -39.38
C ASN A 455 -54.00 -5.60 -38.13
N VAL A 456 -54.31 -4.32 -38.34
CA VAL A 456 -54.74 -3.41 -37.29
C VAL A 456 -56.25 -3.64 -37.09
N PRO A 457 -56.70 -3.86 -35.86
CA PRO A 457 -58.00 -3.35 -35.44
C PRO A 457 -57.81 -2.24 -34.40
N SER A 458 -58.47 -1.12 -34.69
CA SER A 458 -58.69 0.01 -33.81
C SER A 458 -59.50 -0.37 -32.56
N GLU A 459 -59.32 0.47 -31.53
CA GLU A 459 -60.13 0.61 -30.30
C GLU A 459 -59.96 -0.45 -29.22
N MET A 460 -59.23 -0.07 -28.16
CA MET A 460 -59.70 -0.35 -26.79
C MET A 460 -59.36 0.82 -25.87
N GLU A 461 -60.41 1.28 -25.18
CA GLU A 461 -60.53 2.50 -24.40
C GLU A 461 -59.54 2.59 -23.22
N LEU A 462 -59.04 3.81 -22.99
CA LEU A 462 -58.42 4.22 -21.74
C LEU A 462 -59.45 4.07 -20.60
N ARG A 463 -59.24 3.11 -19.70
CA ARG A 463 -59.81 3.12 -18.35
C ARG A 463 -58.69 3.26 -17.34
N SER A 464 -58.57 4.44 -16.75
CA SER A 464 -57.80 4.67 -15.52
C SER A 464 -58.43 3.88 -14.37
N PRO A 465 -57.68 3.05 -13.62
CA PRO A 465 -58.06 2.71 -12.26
C PRO A 465 -57.68 3.87 -11.35
N LYS A 466 -58.65 4.36 -10.57
CA LYS A 466 -58.36 5.08 -9.32
C LYS A 466 -57.69 4.08 -8.39
N GLU A 467 -56.42 4.33 -8.07
CA GLU A 467 -55.71 3.63 -7.02
C GLU A 467 -56.13 4.25 -5.68
N GLU A 468 -56.94 3.52 -4.90
CA GLU A 468 -57.10 3.79 -3.47
C GLU A 468 -55.80 3.40 -2.78
N GLN A 469 -55.05 4.38 -2.30
CA GLN A 469 -53.96 4.15 -1.37
C GLN A 469 -54.53 3.52 -0.08
N PRO A 470 -53.97 2.42 0.44
CA PRO A 470 -54.25 2.03 1.80
C PRO A 470 -53.66 3.08 2.74
N THR A 471 -54.53 3.77 3.46
CA THR A 471 -54.16 4.56 4.64
C THR A 471 -53.51 3.61 5.63
N PHE A 472 -52.21 3.77 5.86
CA PHE A 472 -51.57 3.18 7.04
C PHE A 472 -52.05 3.99 8.25
N ASP A 473 -53.01 3.42 8.97
CA ASP A 473 -53.38 3.92 10.28
C ASP A 473 -52.14 3.87 11.18
N ALA A 474 -51.70 5.06 11.59
CA ALA A 474 -50.72 5.27 12.64
C ALA A 474 -51.35 4.92 14.00
N GLY A 475 -51.54 3.63 14.24
CA GLY A 475 -52.07 3.08 15.49
C GLY A 475 -51.30 1.83 15.88
N ASP A 476 -50.72 1.87 17.08
CA ASP A 476 -50.10 0.77 17.83
C ASP A 476 -48.69 0.31 17.38
N SER A 477 -47.71 1.15 17.71
CA SER A 477 -46.28 0.84 17.81
C SER A 477 -45.97 -0.20 18.89
N ALA A 478 -46.42 -1.45 18.73
CA ALA A 478 -46.08 -2.54 19.65
C ALA A 478 -45.78 -3.90 18.98
N SER A 479 -45.87 -4.00 17.65
CA SER A 479 -45.61 -5.27 16.94
C SER A 479 -44.55 -5.13 15.85
N GLY A 480 -43.43 -4.49 16.18
CA GLY A 480 -42.19 -4.69 15.44
C GLY A 480 -41.66 -6.10 15.71
N PHE A 481 -41.12 -6.76 14.69
CA PHE A 481 -40.52 -8.10 14.81
C PHE A 481 -39.32 -8.04 15.76
N ASN A 482 -39.53 -8.32 17.05
CA ASN A 482 -38.43 -8.50 17.99
C ASN A 482 -37.76 -9.84 17.67
N ASN A 483 -36.65 -9.78 16.95
CA ASN A 483 -35.82 -10.95 16.69
C ASN A 483 -35.21 -11.42 18.03
N PRO A 484 -35.58 -12.61 18.55
CA PRO A 484 -35.15 -13.09 19.86
C PRO A 484 -33.66 -13.47 19.94
N LEU A 485 -32.91 -13.40 18.83
CA LEU A 485 -31.47 -13.62 18.81
C LEU A 485 -30.64 -12.40 19.22
N TYR A 486 -31.24 -11.20 19.28
CA TYR A 486 -30.55 -10.00 19.74
C TYR A 486 -31.06 -9.60 21.12
N GLY A 487 -30.32 -9.99 22.15
CA GLY A 487 -30.46 -9.37 23.46
C GLY A 487 -30.06 -7.88 23.40
N ALA A 488 -30.55 -7.08 24.33
CA ALA A 488 -30.08 -5.72 24.56
C ALA A 488 -28.56 -5.75 24.77
N GLY A 489 -27.79 -5.37 23.73
CA GLY A 489 -26.34 -5.53 23.72
C GLY A 489 -25.72 -5.80 22.34
N SER A 490 -26.51 -6.10 21.31
CA SER A 490 -26.01 -6.19 19.93
C SER A 490 -25.39 -4.86 19.48
N PHE A 491 -24.16 -4.92 18.95
CA PHE A 491 -23.44 -3.73 18.49
C PHE A 491 -24.05 -3.12 17.23
N PHE A 492 -24.90 -3.89 16.56
CA PHE A 492 -25.65 -3.58 15.34
C PHE A 492 -27.13 -3.23 15.60
N ALA A 493 -27.50 -2.92 16.85
CA ALA A 493 -28.85 -2.49 17.17
C ALA A 493 -29.22 -1.20 16.39
N ASP A 494 -30.51 -1.08 16.09
CA ASP A 494 -31.13 0.01 15.33
C ASP A 494 -30.65 1.40 15.79
N PRO A 495 -30.10 2.26 14.90
CA PRO A 495 -29.71 3.62 15.25
C PRO A 495 -30.87 4.49 15.76
N ALA A 496 -32.14 4.12 15.53
CA ALA A 496 -33.30 4.78 16.15
C ALA A 496 -33.46 4.48 17.65
N ALA A 497 -32.72 3.52 18.21
CA ALA A 497 -32.81 3.12 19.62
C ALA A 497 -31.89 3.91 20.57
N ILE A 498 -31.19 4.95 20.10
CA ILE A 498 -30.42 5.85 20.97
C ILE A 498 -31.35 6.99 21.40
N PRO A 499 -31.72 7.11 22.69
CA PRO A 499 -32.50 8.26 23.14
C PRO A 499 -31.65 9.52 23.02
N GLU A 500 -32.18 10.54 22.33
CA GLU A 500 -31.62 11.89 22.35
C GLU A 500 -31.61 12.38 23.81
N THR A 501 -30.44 12.40 24.43
CA THR A 501 -30.25 13.11 25.69
C THR A 501 -30.27 14.60 25.40
N SER A 502 -31.42 15.23 25.66
CA SER A 502 -31.55 16.68 25.78
C SER A 502 -30.58 17.19 26.84
N ILE A 503 -29.64 18.04 26.44
CA ILE A 503 -28.79 18.78 27.36
C ILE A 503 -29.62 19.95 27.89
N ASP A 504 -30.19 19.78 29.09
CA ASP A 504 -30.72 20.89 29.87
C ASP A 504 -29.54 21.74 30.38
N VAL A 505 -29.40 22.95 29.81
CA VAL A 505 -28.48 23.96 30.33
C VAL A 505 -29.19 24.70 31.46
N GLU A 506 -28.95 24.25 32.69
CA GLU A 506 -29.33 24.96 33.90
C GLU A 506 -28.32 26.10 34.14
N ALA A 507 -28.75 27.35 33.92
CA ALA A 507 -27.96 28.54 34.16
C ALA A 507 -27.95 28.88 35.67
N SER A 508 -26.78 28.77 36.32
CA SER A 508 -26.59 29.29 37.68
C SER A 508 -26.19 30.77 37.63
N GLU A 509 -27.12 31.66 37.98
CA GLU A 509 -26.82 33.04 38.38
C GLU A 509 -26.14 33.05 39.76
N ALA A 510 -24.91 33.54 39.82
CA ALA A 510 -24.26 33.91 41.09
C ALA A 510 -24.40 35.43 41.30
N GLN A 511 -25.23 35.79 42.26
CA GLN A 511 -25.35 37.14 42.81
C GLN A 511 -24.09 37.52 43.59
N ASN A 512 -23.45 38.62 43.19
CA ASN A 512 -22.55 39.38 44.05
C ASN A 512 -23.38 40.39 44.85
N ASN A 513 -23.41 40.22 46.18
CA ASN A 513 -23.72 41.28 47.13
C ASN A 513 -22.90 41.05 48.42
N ALA A 514 -22.29 42.15 48.87
CA ALA A 514 -21.42 42.36 50.05
C ALA A 514 -19.93 42.04 49.89
#